data_AF-A0A194QBG1-F1
#
_entry.id   AF-A0A194QBG1-F1
#
_cell.length_a   1.000
_cell.length_b   1.000
_cell.length_c   1.000
_cell.angle_alpha   90.00
_cell.angle_beta   90.00
_cell.angle_gamma   90.00
#
_symmetry.space_group_name_H-M   'P 1'
#
loop_
_entity.id
_entity.type
_entity.pdbx_description
1 polymer ?
#
loop_
_entity_poly.entity_id
_entity_poly.type
_entity_poly.pdbx_seq_one_letter_code
_entity_poly.pdbx_strand_id
1 'polypeptide(L)'
;MIADTVVVWCEPNGEKMVRLAAGAARGIMAQRFAALLPAPFSELPALYAARFGAPPAPDVLDVSTLQELVLAAGGYIERGMAYITVGDTARLPNCALTACAVLSADMSVARGSSVEYFVSAFRRLRGAEPDLKELEAYGVVETSERYVKLTAAWRTVWRVAQILADQPAPMPTQDVLNRYMKRYEPSPLTSDLGVKQVQAQVSEVLQQCGPVFARVQSASAAEALWTLAAGVALPPPLRPARHEDYSVHDTPPGQKVAHGWLRSSMQHNIIPNILKMHSSTTRCISKKACASDIL
;
A
#
# COMPACT_ATOMS: atom_id res chain seq x y z
N MET A 1 34.74 -11.87 6.58
CA MET A 1 33.69 -12.00 7.61
C MET A 1 32.96 -13.31 7.39
N ILE A 2 33.41 -14.40 8.03
CA ILE A 2 32.73 -15.72 8.00
C ILE A 2 31.72 -15.82 9.16
N ALA A 3 31.95 -15.10 10.25
CA ALA A 3 31.10 -15.09 11.44
C ALA A 3 29.68 -14.54 11.19
N ASP A 4 29.50 -13.63 10.23
CA ASP A 4 28.18 -13.06 9.90
C ASP A 4 27.37 -13.92 8.92
N THR A 5 27.99 -14.96 8.37
CA THR A 5 27.40 -15.83 7.33
C THR A 5 27.07 -17.22 7.85
N VAL A 6 27.77 -17.69 8.88
CA VAL A 6 27.72 -19.07 9.35
C VAL A 6 27.61 -19.11 10.88
N VAL A 7 26.63 -19.86 11.38
CA VAL A 7 26.39 -20.12 12.79
C VAL A 7 26.62 -21.60 13.07
N VAL A 8 27.41 -21.90 14.10
CA VAL A 8 27.57 -23.27 14.60
C VAL A 8 26.48 -23.50 15.65
N TRP A 9 25.52 -24.36 15.33
CA TRP A 9 24.45 -24.80 16.21
C TRP A 9 24.82 -26.13 16.85
N CYS A 10 24.65 -26.24 18.17
CA CYS A 10 24.82 -27.51 18.88
C CYS A 10 23.44 -28.09 19.21
N GLU A 11 23.13 -29.23 18.63
CA GLU A 11 21.91 -30.00 18.93
C GLU A 11 21.93 -30.51 20.39
N PRO A 12 20.76 -30.78 21.01
CA PRO A 12 20.67 -31.30 22.38
C PRO A 12 21.37 -32.66 22.58
N ASN A 13 21.59 -33.41 21.49
CA ASN A 13 22.33 -34.69 21.48
C ASN A 13 23.87 -34.50 21.42
N GLY A 14 24.35 -33.25 21.33
CA GLY A 14 25.78 -32.91 21.23
C GLY A 14 26.32 -32.81 19.79
N GLU A 15 25.49 -33.03 18.77
CA GLU A 15 25.89 -32.87 17.37
C GLU A 15 26.08 -31.40 17.00
N LYS A 16 27.17 -31.09 16.28
CA LYS A 16 27.47 -29.75 15.81
C LYS A 16 27.03 -29.61 14.36
N MET A 17 26.02 -28.78 14.14
CA MET A 17 25.55 -28.42 12.81
C MET A 17 26.09 -27.04 12.44
N VAL A 18 26.54 -26.91 11.20
CA VAL A 18 26.93 -25.62 10.64
C VAL A 18 25.77 -25.12 9.80
N ARG A 19 25.11 -24.03 10.23
CA ARG A 19 23.98 -23.42 9.55
C ARG A 19 24.37 -22.05 9.02
N LEU A 20 23.69 -21.57 8.00
CA LEU A 20 23.84 -20.17 7.61
C LEU A 20 23.17 -19.27 8.66
N ALA A 21 23.75 -18.10 8.92
CA ALA A 21 23.08 -17.08 9.70
C ALA A 21 21.75 -16.70 9.03
N ALA A 22 20.71 -16.43 9.82
CA ALA A 22 19.35 -16.19 9.30
C ALA A 22 19.29 -15.10 8.21
N GLY A 23 20.11 -14.04 8.32
CA GLY A 23 20.22 -13.01 7.28
C GLY A 23 20.77 -13.52 5.95
N ALA A 24 21.83 -14.35 5.99
CA ALA A 24 22.41 -14.96 4.80
C ALA A 24 21.49 -16.05 4.21
N ALA A 25 20.90 -16.88 5.07
CA ALA A 25 19.91 -17.89 4.69
C ALA A 25 18.70 -17.24 3.99
N ARG A 26 18.22 -16.10 4.50
CA ARG A 26 17.11 -15.34 3.91
C ARG A 26 17.44 -14.86 2.50
N GLY A 27 18.64 -14.29 2.31
CA GLY A 27 19.09 -13.84 0.99
C GLY A 27 19.18 -14.98 -0.03
N ILE A 28 19.69 -16.14 0.37
CA ILE A 28 19.76 -17.32 -0.51
C ILE A 28 18.37 -17.88 -0.82
N MET A 29 17.49 -17.97 0.17
CA MET A 29 16.11 -18.42 -0.06
C MET A 29 15.37 -17.46 -0.99
N ALA A 30 15.55 -16.15 -0.83
CA ALA A 30 14.98 -15.14 -1.73
C ALA A 30 15.45 -15.35 -3.18
N GLN A 31 16.75 -15.58 -3.39
CA GLN A 31 17.31 -15.86 -4.72
C GLN A 31 16.77 -17.16 -5.33
N ARG A 32 16.66 -18.23 -4.52
CA ARG A 32 16.15 -19.53 -4.97
C ARG A 32 14.68 -19.45 -5.35
N PHE A 33 13.86 -18.78 -4.55
CA PHE A 33 12.47 -18.53 -4.88
C PHE A 33 12.33 -17.59 -6.08
N ALA A 34 13.15 -16.55 -6.22
CA ALA A 34 13.13 -15.70 -7.41
C ALA A 34 13.39 -16.46 -8.71
N ALA A 35 14.13 -17.56 -8.67
CA ALA A 35 14.37 -18.41 -9.83
C ALA A 35 13.19 -19.33 -10.20
N LEU A 36 12.23 -19.51 -9.29
CA LEU A 36 11.11 -20.46 -9.44
C LEU A 36 9.74 -19.78 -9.56
N LEU A 37 9.58 -18.61 -8.94
CA LEU A 37 8.31 -17.90 -8.85
C LEU A 37 8.16 -16.91 -10.03
N PRO A 38 6.94 -16.64 -10.51
CA PRO A 38 5.65 -17.06 -9.96
C PRO A 38 5.28 -18.52 -10.25
N ALA A 39 4.69 -19.22 -9.28
CA ALA A 39 4.25 -20.62 -9.42
C ALA A 39 3.07 -20.96 -8.49
N PRO A 40 2.26 -22.00 -8.78
CA PRO A 40 1.23 -22.47 -7.86
C PRO A 40 1.84 -22.87 -6.51
N PHE A 41 1.28 -22.36 -5.42
CA PHE A 41 1.81 -22.59 -4.07
C PHE A 41 1.78 -24.07 -3.69
N SER A 42 0.79 -24.82 -4.18
CA SER A 42 0.69 -26.28 -4.01
C SER A 42 1.82 -27.04 -4.71
N GLU A 43 2.37 -26.51 -5.80
CA GLU A 43 3.42 -27.14 -6.61
C GLU A 43 4.83 -26.69 -6.19
N LEU A 44 4.92 -25.60 -5.42
CA LEU A 44 6.18 -24.98 -5.00
C LEU A 44 7.18 -25.98 -4.37
N PRO A 45 6.78 -26.91 -3.47
CA PRO A 45 7.72 -27.88 -2.92
C PRO A 45 8.34 -28.79 -3.97
N ALA A 46 7.54 -29.25 -4.94
CA ALA A 46 7.98 -30.14 -6.01
C ALA A 46 8.91 -29.40 -6.99
N LEU A 47 8.54 -28.18 -7.39
CA LEU A 47 9.37 -27.33 -8.27
C LEU A 47 10.71 -27.01 -7.63
N TYR A 48 10.70 -26.69 -6.34
CA TYR A 48 11.92 -26.41 -5.60
C TYR A 48 12.80 -27.66 -5.45
N ALA A 49 12.20 -28.82 -5.12
CA ALA A 49 12.95 -30.08 -5.04
C ALA A 49 13.56 -30.49 -6.39
N ALA A 50 12.83 -30.31 -7.50
CA ALA A 50 13.33 -30.62 -8.83
C ALA A 50 14.56 -29.78 -9.22
N ARG A 51 14.67 -28.54 -8.71
CA ARG A 51 15.77 -27.62 -9.05
C ARG A 51 16.93 -27.66 -8.04
N PHE A 52 16.64 -27.86 -6.77
CA PHE A 52 17.61 -27.73 -5.67
C PHE A 52 17.83 -29.02 -4.89
N GLY A 53 17.24 -30.14 -5.32
CA GLY A 53 17.50 -31.49 -4.82
C GLY A 53 16.68 -31.93 -3.60
N ALA A 54 16.00 -31.01 -2.92
CA ALA A 54 15.14 -31.31 -1.78
C ALA A 54 14.05 -30.23 -1.63
N PRO A 55 12.88 -30.53 -1.03
CA PRO A 55 11.86 -29.53 -0.72
C PRO A 55 12.41 -28.40 0.18
N PRO A 56 11.83 -27.19 0.09
CA PRO A 56 12.24 -26.06 0.90
C PRO A 56 11.81 -26.30 2.35
N ALA A 57 12.76 -26.24 3.28
CA ALA A 57 12.54 -26.55 4.68
C ALA A 57 12.28 -25.25 5.49
N PRO A 58 11.13 -25.10 6.18
CA PRO A 58 10.77 -23.88 6.92
C PRO A 58 11.73 -23.53 8.06
N ASP A 59 12.27 -24.54 8.73
CA ASP A 59 13.24 -24.43 9.82
C ASP A 59 14.51 -23.66 9.42
N VAL A 60 14.88 -23.63 8.14
CA VAL A 60 16.04 -22.86 7.61
C VAL A 60 16.00 -21.39 7.99
N LEU A 61 14.80 -20.79 8.11
CA LEU A 61 14.60 -19.41 8.56
C LEU A 61 13.90 -19.32 9.92
N ASP A 62 13.94 -20.39 10.71
CA ASP A 62 13.28 -20.51 12.01
C ASP A 62 11.77 -20.22 11.97
N VAL A 63 11.12 -20.64 10.88
CA VAL A 63 9.66 -20.52 10.69
C VAL A 63 8.99 -21.88 10.64
N SER A 64 7.68 -21.93 10.90
CA SER A 64 6.95 -23.19 11.12
C SER A 64 6.25 -23.69 9.86
N THR A 65 5.97 -22.81 8.90
CA THR A 65 5.21 -23.16 7.69
C THR A 65 5.91 -22.75 6.41
N LEU A 66 5.59 -23.45 5.31
CA LEU A 66 6.06 -23.08 3.97
C LEU A 66 5.60 -21.67 3.58
N GLN A 67 4.41 -21.26 4.02
CA GLN A 67 3.89 -19.92 3.78
C GLN A 67 4.74 -18.87 4.50
N GLU A 68 5.05 -19.09 5.77
CA GLU A 68 5.97 -18.23 6.52
C GLU A 68 7.37 -18.21 5.91
N LEU A 69 7.84 -19.32 5.34
CA LEU A 69 9.12 -19.39 4.65
C LEU A 69 9.15 -18.51 3.40
N VAL A 70 8.09 -18.56 2.57
CA VAL A 70 7.93 -17.67 1.41
C VAL A 70 7.91 -16.22 1.87
N LEU A 71 7.14 -15.89 2.90
CA LEU A 71 7.06 -14.53 3.45
C LEU A 71 8.41 -14.05 4.01
N ALA A 72 9.09 -14.89 4.80
CA ALA A 72 10.39 -14.59 5.40
C ALA A 72 11.48 -14.38 4.35
N ALA A 73 11.39 -15.07 3.20
CA ALA A 73 12.27 -14.88 2.05
C ALA A 73 11.91 -13.65 1.20
N GLY A 74 10.95 -12.82 1.61
CA GLY A 74 10.50 -11.66 0.84
C GLY A 74 9.60 -12.04 -0.33
N GLY A 75 8.81 -13.11 -0.20
CA GLY A 75 7.76 -13.48 -1.13
C GLY A 75 6.36 -13.21 -0.56
N TYR A 76 5.33 -13.54 -1.32
CA TYR A 76 3.95 -13.54 -0.84
C TYR A 76 3.13 -14.60 -1.58
N ILE A 77 1.97 -14.94 -1.02
CA ILE A 77 1.02 -15.87 -1.64
C ILE A 77 -0.26 -15.10 -1.92
N GLU A 78 -0.72 -15.15 -3.16
CA GLU A 78 -1.93 -14.50 -3.61
C GLU A 78 -2.68 -15.43 -4.56
N ARG A 79 -3.98 -15.66 -4.30
CA ARG A 79 -4.85 -16.54 -5.12
C ARG A 79 -4.28 -17.93 -5.39
N GLY A 80 -3.59 -18.53 -4.41
CA GLY A 80 -2.99 -19.85 -4.53
C GLY A 80 -1.67 -19.88 -5.33
N MET A 81 -1.14 -18.72 -5.72
CA MET A 81 0.15 -18.57 -6.39
C MET A 81 1.16 -17.94 -5.43
N ALA A 82 2.41 -18.40 -5.47
CA ALA A 82 3.52 -17.77 -4.76
C ALA A 82 4.30 -16.84 -5.69
N TYR A 83 4.73 -15.70 -5.16
CA TYR A 83 5.47 -14.65 -5.84
C TYR A 83 6.69 -14.23 -5.01
N ILE A 84 7.72 -13.67 -5.64
CA ILE A 84 8.82 -12.98 -4.95
C ILE A 84 8.62 -11.47 -5.08
N THR A 85 8.87 -10.70 -4.01
CA THR A 85 8.68 -9.25 -4.02
C THR A 85 9.86 -8.50 -4.64
N VAL A 86 10.96 -9.20 -4.95
CA VAL A 86 12.14 -8.57 -5.55
C VAL A 86 11.76 -8.06 -6.94
N GLY A 87 11.51 -6.75 -7.04
CA GLY A 87 11.12 -6.07 -8.27
C GLY A 87 9.60 -5.93 -8.49
N ASP A 88 8.75 -6.49 -7.63
CA ASP A 88 7.29 -6.33 -7.73
C ASP A 88 6.83 -5.04 -7.04
N THR A 89 6.91 -3.93 -7.78
CA THR A 89 6.46 -2.61 -7.32
C THR A 89 4.94 -2.50 -7.21
N ALA A 90 4.18 -3.44 -7.78
CA ALA A 90 2.72 -3.40 -7.81
C ALA A 90 2.08 -4.06 -6.59
N ARG A 91 2.80 -4.94 -5.86
CA ARG A 91 2.27 -5.62 -4.65
C ARG A 91 1.65 -4.64 -3.66
N LEU A 92 2.41 -3.65 -3.19
CA LEU A 92 1.97 -2.73 -2.14
C LEU A 92 0.83 -1.81 -2.61
N PRO A 93 0.88 -1.21 -3.81
CA PRO A 93 -0.27 -0.54 -4.43
C PRO A 93 -1.53 -1.42 -4.48
N ASN A 94 -1.40 -2.68 -4.91
CA ASN A 94 -2.52 -3.62 -4.96
C ASN A 94 -3.02 -4.00 -3.54
N CYS A 95 -2.14 -4.08 -2.54
CA CYS A 95 -2.54 -4.19 -1.13
C CYS A 95 -3.43 -3.01 -0.74
N ALA A 96 -2.96 -1.81 -1.03
CA ALA A 96 -3.61 -0.57 -0.62
C ALA A 96 -4.97 -0.41 -1.32
N LEU A 97 -5.04 -0.65 -2.64
CA LEU A 97 -6.30 -0.59 -3.39
C LEU A 97 -7.30 -1.67 -2.94
N THR A 98 -6.82 -2.84 -2.52
CA THR A 98 -7.70 -3.85 -1.90
C THR A 98 -8.26 -3.36 -0.58
N ALA A 99 -7.44 -2.75 0.28
CA ALA A 99 -7.91 -2.16 1.53
C ALA A 99 -8.93 -1.04 1.28
N CYS A 100 -8.68 -0.18 0.28
CA CYS A 100 -9.62 0.85 -0.15
C CYS A 100 -10.95 0.27 -0.59
N ALA A 101 -10.95 -0.80 -1.40
CA ALA A 101 -12.18 -1.45 -1.87
C ALA A 101 -13.00 -2.05 -0.72
N VAL A 102 -12.34 -2.69 0.25
CA VAL A 102 -13.00 -3.25 1.44
C VAL A 102 -13.67 -2.15 2.26
N LEU A 103 -12.90 -1.13 2.61
CA LEU A 103 -13.36 -0.06 3.50
C LEU A 103 -14.34 0.90 2.82
N SER A 104 -14.32 1.00 1.49
CA SER A 104 -15.30 1.79 0.73
C SER A 104 -16.59 1.02 0.46
N ALA A 105 -16.57 -0.31 0.49
CA ALA A 105 -17.78 -1.14 0.38
C ALA A 105 -18.54 -1.26 1.71
N ASP A 106 -17.90 -0.94 2.82
CA ASP A 106 -18.56 -0.82 4.11
C ASP A 106 -19.31 0.51 4.19
N MET A 107 -20.62 0.47 4.43
CA MET A 107 -21.50 1.64 4.39
C MET A 107 -21.23 2.62 5.54
N SER A 108 -20.30 2.29 6.44
CA SER A 108 -19.84 3.11 7.56
C SER A 108 -18.45 3.72 7.34
N VAL A 109 -18.15 4.20 6.12
CA VAL A 109 -16.87 4.82 5.74
C VAL A 109 -16.38 5.89 6.75
N ALA A 110 -17.30 6.61 7.40
CA ALA A 110 -17.00 7.60 8.43
C ALA A 110 -16.67 7.00 9.82
N ARG A 111 -17.20 5.80 10.15
CA ARG A 111 -17.00 5.14 11.46
C ARG A 111 -15.89 4.08 11.44
N GLY A 112 -15.44 3.68 10.25
CA GLY A 112 -14.52 2.56 10.06
C GLY A 112 -15.24 1.21 10.10
N SER A 113 -14.50 0.17 9.74
CA SER A 113 -14.92 -1.23 9.80
C SER A 113 -14.30 -1.92 11.01
N SER A 114 -14.93 -2.94 11.58
CA SER A 114 -14.23 -3.76 12.59
C SER A 114 -13.01 -4.45 11.96
N VAL A 115 -11.95 -4.66 12.75
CA VAL A 115 -10.75 -5.37 12.29
C VAL A 115 -11.10 -6.76 11.77
N GLU A 116 -12.00 -7.49 12.44
CA GLU A 116 -12.39 -8.85 12.04
C GLU A 116 -13.10 -8.86 10.68
N TYR A 117 -14.02 -7.91 10.46
CA TYR A 117 -14.69 -7.78 9.17
C TYR A 117 -13.71 -7.39 8.07
N PHE A 118 -12.84 -6.40 8.33
CA PHE A 118 -11.84 -5.95 7.37
C PHE A 118 -10.92 -7.09 6.95
N VAL A 119 -10.35 -7.82 7.90
CA VAL A 119 -9.46 -8.97 7.64
C VAL A 119 -10.17 -10.03 6.82
N SER A 120 -11.40 -10.40 7.20
CA SER A 120 -12.20 -11.40 6.48
C SER A 120 -12.52 -10.98 5.04
N ALA A 121 -12.97 -9.74 4.85
CA ALA A 121 -13.33 -9.21 3.54
C ALA A 121 -12.10 -9.00 2.64
N PHE A 122 -10.97 -8.55 3.20
CA PHE A 122 -9.70 -8.41 2.49
C PHE A 122 -9.19 -9.77 2.01
N ARG A 123 -9.19 -10.77 2.90
CA ARG A 123 -8.82 -12.15 2.57
C ARG A 123 -9.72 -12.73 1.49
N ARG A 124 -11.00 -12.38 1.47
CA ARG A 124 -11.92 -12.81 0.40
C ARG A 124 -11.57 -12.22 -0.98
N LEU A 125 -11.14 -10.95 -1.05
CA LEU A 125 -10.79 -10.32 -2.34
C LEU A 125 -9.42 -10.76 -2.85
N ARG A 126 -8.47 -10.92 -1.94
CA ARG A 126 -7.07 -11.13 -2.29
C ARG A 126 -6.59 -12.57 -2.15
N GLY A 127 -7.26 -13.35 -1.31
CA GLY A 127 -6.78 -14.69 -0.93
C GLY A 127 -5.60 -14.66 0.04
N ALA A 128 -5.29 -13.51 0.65
CA ALA A 128 -4.20 -13.33 1.60
C ALA A 128 -4.62 -12.43 2.77
N GLU A 129 -3.99 -12.62 3.93
CA GLU A 129 -4.20 -11.75 5.09
C GLU A 129 -3.64 -10.34 4.83
N PRO A 130 -4.32 -9.28 5.29
CA PRO A 130 -3.75 -7.95 5.27
C PRO A 130 -2.64 -7.82 6.33
N ASP A 131 -1.50 -7.25 5.95
CA ASP A 131 -0.53 -6.74 6.91
C ASP A 131 -0.96 -5.32 7.32
N LEU A 132 -1.66 -5.23 8.46
CA LEU A 132 -2.15 -3.94 8.98
C LEU A 132 -1.01 -2.98 9.29
N LYS A 133 0.13 -3.47 9.78
CA LYS A 133 1.29 -2.62 10.10
C LYS A 133 1.91 -2.05 8.85
N GLU A 134 2.01 -2.84 7.78
CA GLU A 134 2.49 -2.38 6.47
C GLU A 134 1.53 -1.34 5.88
N LEU A 135 0.21 -1.56 5.98
CA LEU A 135 -0.81 -0.63 5.49
C LEU A 135 -0.85 0.70 6.29
N GLU A 136 -0.66 0.64 7.61
CA GLU A 136 -0.53 1.81 8.49
C GLU A 136 0.76 2.58 8.20
N ALA A 137 1.89 1.89 8.09
CA ALA A 137 3.18 2.49 7.75
C ALA A 137 3.16 3.16 6.37
N TYR A 138 2.38 2.60 5.44
CA TYR A 138 2.14 3.17 4.12
C TYR A 138 1.05 4.26 4.11
N GLY A 139 0.46 4.56 5.27
CA GLY A 139 -0.55 5.62 5.46
C GLY A 139 -1.91 5.32 4.82
N VAL A 140 -2.17 4.07 4.44
CA VAL A 140 -3.43 3.65 3.80
C VAL A 140 -4.56 3.70 4.80
N VAL A 141 -4.33 3.10 5.95
CA VAL A 141 -5.34 2.92 7.00
C VAL A 141 -4.88 3.55 8.31
N GLU A 142 -5.86 3.96 9.09
CA GLU A 142 -5.71 4.30 10.50
C GLU A 142 -6.47 3.25 11.31
N THR A 143 -5.79 2.65 12.29
CA THR A 143 -6.41 1.73 13.25
C THR A 143 -6.65 2.44 14.58
N SER A 144 -7.86 2.30 15.11
CA SER A 144 -8.22 2.82 16.43
C SER A 144 -8.98 1.74 17.18
N GLU A 145 -8.42 1.28 18.30
CA GLU A 145 -8.96 0.20 19.13
C GLU A 145 -9.26 -1.07 18.32
N ARG A 146 -10.53 -1.26 17.91
CA ARG A 146 -11.03 -2.41 17.14
C ARG A 146 -11.52 -2.04 15.74
N TYR A 147 -11.28 -0.82 15.30
CA TYR A 147 -11.74 -0.29 14.02
C TYR A 147 -10.58 0.07 13.10
N VAL A 148 -10.79 -0.16 11.81
CA VAL A 148 -9.89 0.21 10.72
C VAL A 148 -10.64 1.18 9.81
N LYS A 149 -10.03 2.33 9.50
CA LYS A 149 -10.61 3.32 8.58
C LYS A 149 -9.59 3.74 7.53
N LEU A 150 -10.08 4.11 6.36
CA LEU A 150 -9.24 4.62 5.28
C LEU A 150 -8.85 6.08 5.56
N THR A 151 -7.59 6.44 5.31
CA THR A 151 -7.14 7.84 5.44
C THR A 151 -7.76 8.72 4.36
N ALA A 152 -7.87 10.02 4.64
CA ALA A 152 -8.41 10.98 3.68
C ALA A 152 -7.60 11.02 2.37
N ALA A 153 -6.28 10.89 2.46
CA ALA A 153 -5.40 10.84 1.29
C ALA A 153 -5.72 9.62 0.41
N TRP A 154 -5.83 8.43 1.01
CA TRP A 154 -6.10 7.21 0.26
C TRP A 154 -7.52 7.08 -0.26
N ARG A 155 -8.51 7.79 0.32
CA ARG A 155 -9.84 7.98 -0.30
C ARG A 155 -9.73 8.68 -1.65
N THR A 156 -8.92 9.73 -1.73
CA THR A 156 -8.69 10.46 -2.99
C THR A 156 -7.97 9.57 -4.00
N VAL A 157 -6.91 8.87 -3.58
CA VAL A 157 -6.17 7.92 -4.44
C VAL A 157 -7.10 6.83 -4.98
N TRP A 158 -7.93 6.23 -4.14
CA TRP A 158 -8.92 5.23 -4.53
C TRP A 158 -9.90 5.76 -5.59
N ARG A 159 -10.49 6.93 -5.36
CA ARG A 159 -11.45 7.57 -6.29
C ARG A 159 -10.83 7.88 -7.64
N VAL A 160 -9.58 8.35 -7.66
CA VAL A 160 -8.82 8.61 -8.88
C VAL A 160 -8.47 7.30 -9.60
N ALA A 161 -8.07 6.25 -8.87
CA ALA A 161 -7.83 4.94 -9.44
C ALA A 161 -9.09 4.34 -10.10
N GLN A 162 -10.28 4.54 -9.51
CA GLN A 162 -11.57 4.18 -10.14
C GLN A 162 -11.79 4.90 -11.47
N ILE A 163 -11.52 6.21 -11.53
CA ILE A 163 -11.67 7.00 -12.76
C ILE A 163 -10.74 6.49 -13.88
N LEU A 164 -9.48 6.16 -13.53
CA LEU A 164 -8.49 5.69 -14.50
C LEU A 164 -8.73 4.24 -14.93
N ALA A 165 -9.18 3.36 -14.03
CA ALA A 165 -9.48 1.97 -14.36
C ALA A 165 -10.68 1.82 -15.30
N ASP A 166 -11.64 2.76 -15.23
CA ASP A 166 -12.81 2.79 -16.12
C ASP A 166 -12.43 3.16 -17.57
N GLN A 167 -11.15 3.42 -17.88
CA GLN A 167 -10.71 3.92 -19.18
C GLN A 167 -9.66 3.04 -19.87
N PRO A 168 -9.83 2.77 -21.17
CA PRO A 168 -8.86 1.98 -21.92
C PRO A 168 -7.60 2.77 -22.32
N ALA A 169 -7.62 4.11 -22.20
CA ALA A 169 -6.54 4.99 -22.66
C ALA A 169 -6.04 5.93 -21.54
N PRO A 170 -4.74 6.31 -21.56
CA PRO A 170 -4.18 7.29 -20.64
C PRO A 170 -4.92 8.64 -20.71
N MET A 171 -5.12 9.28 -19.55
CA MET A 171 -5.98 10.46 -19.41
C MET A 171 -5.20 11.72 -19.03
N PRO A 172 -5.49 12.89 -19.63
CA PRO A 172 -4.94 14.17 -19.20
C PRO A 172 -5.33 14.54 -17.76
N THR A 173 -4.46 15.26 -17.04
CA THR A 173 -4.75 15.73 -15.67
C THR A 173 -6.08 16.49 -15.56
N GLN A 174 -6.41 17.31 -16.57
CA GLN A 174 -7.65 18.08 -16.59
C GLN A 174 -8.90 17.19 -16.64
N ASP A 175 -8.85 16.11 -17.42
CA ASP A 175 -9.96 15.18 -17.53
C ASP A 175 -10.15 14.35 -16.27
N VAL A 176 -9.04 13.98 -15.60
CA VAL A 176 -9.07 13.32 -14.29
C VAL A 176 -9.80 14.23 -13.29
N LEU A 177 -9.42 15.52 -13.23
CA LEU A 177 -10.04 16.50 -12.35
C LEU A 177 -11.54 16.70 -12.68
N ASN A 178 -11.90 16.89 -13.94
CA ASN A 178 -13.29 17.07 -14.37
C ASN A 178 -14.17 15.89 -13.97
N ARG A 179 -13.69 14.65 -14.17
CA ARG A 179 -14.41 13.44 -13.79
C ARG A 179 -14.50 13.28 -12.27
N TYR A 180 -13.43 13.63 -11.56
CA TYR A 180 -13.43 13.61 -10.10
C TYR A 180 -14.50 14.56 -9.54
N MET A 181 -14.51 15.82 -9.99
CA MET A 181 -15.51 16.81 -9.56
C MET A 181 -16.93 16.40 -9.94
N LYS A 182 -17.12 15.81 -11.13
CA LYS A 182 -18.43 15.32 -11.59
C LYS A 182 -18.96 14.16 -10.74
N ARG A 183 -18.09 13.28 -10.26
CA ARG A 183 -18.49 12.02 -9.59
C ARG A 183 -18.50 12.09 -8.07
N TYR A 184 -17.68 12.93 -7.46
CA TYR A 184 -17.45 12.93 -6.00
C TYR A 184 -17.65 14.29 -5.33
N GLU A 185 -18.27 15.24 -6.05
CA GLU A 185 -18.46 16.65 -5.69
C GLU A 185 -17.15 17.44 -5.50
N PRO A 186 -17.16 18.76 -5.74
CA PRO A 186 -16.01 19.61 -5.46
C PRO A 186 -15.67 19.55 -3.97
N SER A 187 -14.42 19.20 -3.65
CA SER A 187 -13.88 19.47 -2.32
C SER A 187 -13.98 20.98 -2.08
N PRO A 188 -14.41 21.46 -0.89
CA PRO A 188 -14.48 22.89 -0.56
C PRO A 188 -13.12 23.61 -0.71
N LEU A 189 -12.02 22.87 -0.88
CA LEU A 189 -10.69 23.39 -1.21
C LEU A 189 -10.54 23.91 -2.66
N THR A 190 -11.51 23.62 -3.54
CA THR A 190 -11.48 24.05 -4.96
C THR A 190 -12.12 25.41 -5.20
N SER A 191 -12.83 26.01 -4.24
CA SER A 191 -13.49 27.30 -4.45
C SER A 191 -12.52 28.49 -4.48
N ASP A 192 -11.36 28.36 -3.81
CA ASP A 192 -10.47 29.51 -3.58
C ASP A 192 -9.18 29.46 -4.43
N LEU A 193 -8.87 28.30 -5.03
CA LEU A 193 -7.71 28.09 -5.88
C LEU A 193 -8.12 28.11 -7.36
N GLY A 194 -7.46 28.94 -8.17
CA GLY A 194 -7.72 28.97 -9.62
C GLY A 194 -7.46 27.61 -10.28
N VAL A 195 -8.20 27.30 -11.35
CA VAL A 195 -8.18 25.99 -12.06
C VAL A 195 -6.75 25.47 -12.34
N LYS A 196 -5.83 26.37 -12.71
CA LYS A 196 -4.42 26.01 -12.98
C LYS A 196 -3.64 25.53 -11.74
N GLN A 197 -3.92 26.10 -10.56
CA GLN A 197 -3.29 25.68 -9.31
C GLN A 197 -3.85 24.34 -8.84
N VAL A 198 -5.15 24.13 -8.97
CA VAL A 198 -5.78 22.82 -8.67
C VAL A 198 -5.21 21.74 -9.58
N GLN A 199 -5.08 22.02 -10.88
CA GLN A 199 -4.49 21.09 -11.83
C GLN A 199 -3.03 20.75 -11.48
N ALA A 200 -2.22 21.74 -11.07
CA ALA A 200 -0.84 21.50 -10.63
C ALA A 200 -0.79 20.61 -9.38
N GLN A 201 -1.65 20.86 -8.39
CA GLN A 201 -1.74 20.06 -7.16
C GLN A 201 -2.18 18.62 -7.46
N VAL A 202 -3.18 18.41 -8.33
CA VAL A 202 -3.59 17.06 -8.74
C VAL A 202 -2.45 16.33 -9.45
N SER A 203 -1.73 17.01 -10.34
CA SER A 203 -0.56 16.44 -11.00
C SER A 203 0.54 16.07 -9.99
N GLU A 204 0.75 16.88 -8.96
CA GLU A 204 1.72 16.61 -7.90
C GLU A 204 1.30 15.39 -7.06
N VAL A 205 0.03 15.30 -6.66
CA VAL A 205 -0.50 14.13 -5.92
C VAL A 205 -0.38 12.85 -6.73
N LEU A 206 -0.72 12.89 -8.03
CA LEU A 206 -0.56 11.76 -8.95
C LEU A 206 0.90 11.32 -9.04
N GLN A 207 1.82 12.29 -9.09
CA GLN A 207 3.26 12.01 -9.13
C GLN A 207 3.80 11.45 -7.81
N GLN A 208 3.34 11.97 -6.67
CA GLN A 208 3.69 11.47 -5.34
C GLN A 208 3.18 10.04 -5.11
N CYS A 209 2.04 9.69 -5.73
CA CYS A 209 1.49 8.34 -5.74
C CYS A 209 2.00 7.50 -6.93
N GLY A 210 3.26 7.72 -7.36
CA GLY A 210 3.90 7.03 -8.49
C GLY A 210 3.87 5.49 -8.48
N PRO A 211 3.84 4.81 -7.32
CA PRO A 211 3.61 3.37 -7.28
C PRO A 211 2.21 2.94 -7.78
N VAL A 212 1.20 3.80 -7.68
CA VAL A 212 -0.19 3.54 -8.10
C VAL A 212 -0.45 4.08 -9.51
N PHE A 213 0.11 5.25 -9.84
CA PHE A 213 -0.13 5.94 -11.10
C PHE A 213 1.14 6.09 -11.93
N ALA A 214 1.04 5.81 -13.22
CA ALA A 214 2.11 6.04 -14.17
C ALA A 214 1.81 7.24 -15.06
N ARG A 215 2.82 8.08 -15.26
CA ARG A 215 2.81 9.16 -16.24
C ARG A 215 3.26 8.61 -17.59
N VAL A 216 2.42 8.76 -18.61
CA VAL A 216 2.72 8.42 -20.00
C VAL A 216 3.07 9.70 -20.76
N GLN A 217 4.11 9.64 -21.58
CA GLN A 217 4.49 10.77 -22.44
C GLN A 217 3.45 10.92 -23.55
N SER A 218 2.86 12.11 -23.66
CA SER A 218 2.03 12.48 -24.80
C SER A 218 2.93 12.83 -25.99
N ALA A 219 2.42 12.62 -27.21
CA ALA A 219 3.07 13.09 -28.43
C ALA A 219 3.22 14.63 -28.46
N SER A 220 2.40 15.35 -27.69
CA SER A 220 2.59 16.75 -27.36
C SER A 220 3.31 16.86 -26.03
N ALA A 221 4.53 17.42 -26.02
CA ALA A 221 5.34 17.60 -24.81
C ALA A 221 4.69 18.48 -23.72
N ALA A 222 3.55 19.11 -24.01
CA ALA A 222 2.84 20.01 -23.11
C ALA A 222 1.92 19.31 -22.10
N GLU A 223 1.53 18.04 -22.32
CA GLU A 223 0.52 17.37 -21.49
C GLU A 223 0.99 16.07 -20.85
N ALA A 224 0.77 15.95 -19.54
CA ALA A 224 0.95 14.71 -18.81
C ALA A 224 -0.31 13.84 -18.94
N LEU A 225 -0.15 12.63 -19.48
CA LEU A 225 -1.19 11.62 -19.47
C LEU A 225 -0.96 10.65 -18.32
N TRP A 226 -2.04 10.17 -17.72
CA TRP A 226 -2.02 9.32 -16.54
C TRP A 226 -2.75 8.01 -16.78
N THR A 227 -2.19 6.94 -16.24
CA THR A 227 -2.80 5.61 -16.21
C THR A 227 -2.45 4.94 -14.89
N LEU A 228 -3.07 3.79 -14.59
CA LEU A 228 -2.59 2.93 -13.50
C LEU A 228 -1.18 2.42 -13.83
N ALA A 229 -0.32 2.34 -12.83
CA ALA A 229 1.01 1.79 -13.00
C ALA A 229 0.97 0.32 -13.44
N ALA A 230 2.04 -0.15 -14.08
CA ALA A 230 2.12 -1.53 -14.58
C ALA A 230 1.88 -2.54 -13.43
N GLY A 231 0.98 -3.51 -13.66
CA GLY A 231 0.61 -4.52 -12.66
C GLY A 231 -0.36 -4.04 -11.58
N VAL A 232 -0.71 -2.74 -11.54
CA VAL A 232 -1.70 -2.20 -10.61
C VAL A 232 -3.10 -2.36 -11.18
N ALA A 233 -3.99 -3.00 -10.43
CA ALA A 233 -5.36 -3.26 -10.85
C ALA A 233 -6.33 -3.05 -9.69
N LEU A 234 -7.54 -2.57 -10.01
CA LEU A 234 -8.61 -2.52 -9.03
C LEU A 234 -9.13 -3.93 -8.73
N PRO A 235 -9.38 -4.25 -7.44
CA PRO A 235 -10.05 -5.48 -7.09
C PRO A 235 -11.51 -5.47 -7.60
N PRO A 236 -12.10 -6.65 -7.86
CA PRO A 236 -13.51 -6.72 -8.20
C PRO A 236 -14.36 -6.17 -7.05
N PRO A 237 -15.50 -5.53 -7.34
CA PRO A 237 -16.35 -4.97 -6.30
C PRO A 237 -16.90 -6.08 -5.39
N LEU A 238 -16.85 -5.86 -4.08
CA LEU A 238 -17.34 -6.80 -3.05
C LEU A 238 -18.85 -7.10 -3.15
N ARG A 239 -19.59 -6.15 -3.73
CA ARG A 239 -21.02 -6.24 -4.01
C ARG A 239 -21.27 -5.59 -5.37
N PRO A 240 -22.19 -6.10 -6.20
CA PRO A 240 -22.57 -5.42 -7.44
C PRO A 240 -23.05 -4.00 -7.11
N ALA A 241 -22.55 -3.01 -7.86
CA ALA A 241 -22.80 -1.60 -7.61
C ALA A 241 -24.31 -1.31 -7.65
N ARG A 242 -24.90 -1.03 -6.48
CA ARG A 242 -26.17 -0.30 -6.43
C ARG A 242 -25.82 1.17 -6.64
N HIS A 243 -26.51 1.81 -7.58
CA HIS A 243 -26.34 3.22 -7.89
C HIS A 243 -27.00 4.05 -6.78
N GLU A 244 -26.36 4.11 -5.62
CA GLU A 244 -26.79 4.93 -4.48
C GLU A 244 -25.84 6.12 -4.34
N ASP A 245 -26.39 7.29 -4.08
CA ASP A 245 -25.66 8.54 -3.90
C ASP A 245 -25.01 8.54 -2.51
N TYR A 246 -23.68 8.36 -2.48
CA TYR A 246 -22.91 8.12 -1.25
C TYR A 246 -22.67 9.38 -0.41
N SER A 247 -23.09 10.56 -0.89
CA SER A 247 -23.04 11.83 -0.14
C SER A 247 -23.85 11.78 1.17
N VAL A 248 -24.83 10.88 1.27
CA VAL A 248 -25.73 10.71 2.44
C VAL A 248 -25.02 10.08 3.65
N HIS A 249 -23.89 9.40 3.45
CA HIS A 249 -23.21 8.63 4.50
C HIS A 249 -21.94 9.30 5.05
N ASP A 250 -21.46 10.37 4.40
CA ASP A 250 -20.28 11.14 4.81
C ASP A 250 -20.59 12.20 5.88
N THR A 251 -21.86 12.38 6.29
CA THR A 251 -22.22 13.37 7.32
C THR A 251 -22.13 12.78 8.74
N PRO A 252 -21.31 13.34 9.65
CA PRO A 252 -21.34 12.99 11.07
C PRO A 252 -22.72 13.29 11.70
N PRO A 253 -23.16 12.57 12.75
CA PRO A 253 -24.42 12.88 13.43
C PRO A 253 -24.32 14.27 14.08
N GLY A 254 -25.16 15.20 13.64
CA GLY A 254 -25.21 16.59 14.15
C GLY A 254 -25.30 17.67 13.06
N GLN A 255 -25.10 17.31 11.78
CA GLN A 255 -25.07 18.28 10.68
C GLN A 255 -26.18 18.07 9.64
N LYS A 256 -27.36 17.59 10.06
CA LYS A 256 -28.59 17.82 9.28
C LYS A 256 -29.02 19.27 9.50
N VAL A 257 -28.39 20.19 8.76
CA VAL A 257 -28.91 21.56 8.66
C VAL A 257 -30.22 21.44 7.90
N ALA A 258 -31.33 21.51 8.64
CA ALA A 258 -32.64 21.70 8.06
C ALA A 258 -32.60 22.95 7.16
N HIS A 259 -33.17 22.85 5.97
CA HIS A 259 -33.42 24.00 5.12
C HIS A 259 -34.15 25.09 5.91
N GLY A 260 -33.44 26.18 6.24
CA GLY A 260 -33.96 27.29 7.02
C GLY A 260 -32.86 28.27 7.39
N TRP A 261 -32.71 29.30 6.55
CA TRP A 261 -32.05 30.59 6.80
C TRP A 261 -31.48 30.85 8.22
N LEU A 262 -30.19 31.17 8.31
CA LEU A 262 -29.69 32.44 8.89
C LEU A 262 -28.15 32.56 8.85
N ARG A 263 -27.71 33.81 8.67
CA ARG A 263 -26.33 34.31 8.76
C ARG A 263 -25.68 33.98 10.11
N SER A 264 -24.37 33.70 10.11
CA SER A 264 -23.32 34.63 10.59
C SER A 264 -22.05 33.87 10.98
N SER A 265 -20.93 34.48 10.61
CA SER A 265 -19.55 34.33 11.10
C SER A 265 -19.26 33.30 12.20
N MET A 266 -18.24 32.47 11.98
CA MET A 266 -16.99 32.57 12.73
C MET A 266 -15.89 31.81 11.98
N GLN A 267 -14.85 32.55 11.61
CA GLN A 267 -13.52 32.01 11.31
C GLN A 267 -13.05 31.18 12.51
N HIS A 268 -12.28 30.10 12.28
CA HIS A 268 -11.02 29.80 12.97
C HIS A 268 -10.40 28.49 12.42
N ASN A 269 -9.28 28.67 11.71
CA ASN A 269 -8.09 27.82 11.58
C ASN A 269 -8.19 26.31 11.86
N ILE A 270 -8.12 25.46 10.82
CA ILE A 270 -7.34 24.20 10.83
C ILE A 270 -6.85 23.86 9.40
N ILE A 271 -5.52 23.78 9.21
CA ILE A 271 -4.70 22.98 8.24
C ILE A 271 -3.37 23.75 8.01
N PRO A 272 -2.17 23.10 7.92
CA PRO A 272 -1.95 21.75 7.38
C PRO A 272 -1.06 20.79 8.17
N ASN A 273 -1.32 19.49 7.97
CA ASN A 273 -0.33 18.43 8.15
C ASN A 273 -0.40 17.47 6.94
N ILE A 274 0.17 17.89 5.81
CA ILE A 274 0.43 17.02 4.64
C ILE A 274 1.95 16.96 4.32
N LEU A 275 2.81 17.58 5.14
CA LEU A 275 4.26 17.66 4.90
C LEU A 275 5.13 16.68 5.69
N LYS A 276 4.58 15.61 6.30
CA LYS A 276 5.36 14.71 7.18
C LYS A 276 5.72 13.34 6.61
N MET A 277 5.48 13.04 5.33
CA MET A 277 5.76 11.70 4.82
C MET A 277 7.20 11.41 4.36
N HIS A 278 8.10 12.39 4.22
CA HIS A 278 9.53 12.08 3.95
C HIS A 278 10.49 13.14 4.48
N SER A 279 10.84 13.05 5.77
CA SER A 279 12.07 13.65 6.31
C SER A 279 12.66 12.80 7.44
N SER A 280 12.93 11.54 7.14
CA SER A 280 13.79 10.72 7.99
C SER A 280 14.56 9.78 7.08
N THR A 281 15.71 10.24 6.57
CA THR A 281 17.00 9.51 6.55
C THR A 281 18.05 10.41 5.90
N THR A 282 19.26 10.42 6.50
CA THR A 282 20.57 10.87 5.96
C THR A 282 21.05 12.28 6.30
N ARG A 283 21.76 12.42 7.42
CA ARG A 283 23.03 13.19 7.51
C ARG A 283 23.82 12.82 8.78
N CYS A 284 24.69 11.83 8.66
CA CYS A 284 25.89 11.77 9.50
C CYS A 284 27.08 12.07 8.57
N ILE A 285 27.48 13.34 8.52
CA ILE A 285 28.76 13.75 7.94
C ILE A 285 29.61 14.28 9.09
N SER A 286 30.69 13.54 9.32
CA SER A 286 31.96 13.92 9.92
C SER A 286 32.24 15.43 10.00
N LYS A 287 32.57 15.92 11.21
CA LYS A 287 33.55 16.99 11.39
C LYS A 287 34.38 16.76 12.66
N LYS A 288 35.69 16.58 12.43
CA LYS A 288 36.78 16.87 13.38
C LYS A 288 36.80 18.36 13.72
N ALA A 289 36.98 18.68 15.00
CA ALA A 289 37.82 19.77 15.56
C ALA A 289 37.76 19.61 17.10
N CYS A 290 38.85 19.19 17.77
CA CYS A 290 39.85 20.07 18.39
C CYS A 290 39.24 21.23 19.21
N ALA A 291 39.21 21.07 20.54
CA ALA A 291 39.58 22.10 21.52
C ALA A 291 39.62 21.48 22.92
N SER A 292 40.85 21.34 23.41
CA SER A 292 41.38 21.69 24.74
C SER A 292 40.45 21.89 25.94
N ASP A 293 40.97 21.37 27.07
CA ASP A 293 40.93 21.91 28.43
C ASP A 293 39.62 21.91 29.22
N ILE A 294 39.57 21.12 30.29
CA ILE A 294 39.64 21.58 31.70
C ILE A 294 39.41 20.37 32.64
N LEU A 295 40.42 20.13 33.50
CA LEU A 295 40.50 19.26 34.70
C LEU A 295 40.48 17.73 34.53
#